data_AF-A0A822B4C4-F1
#
_entry.id   AF-A0A822B4C4-F1
#
_cell.length_a   1.000
_cell.length_b   1.000
_cell.length_c   1.000
_cell.angle_alpha   90.00
_cell.angle_beta   90.00
_cell.angle_gamma   90.00
#
_symmetry.space_group_name_H-M   'P 1'
#
loop_
_entity.id
_entity.type
_entity.pdbx_description
1 polymer ?
#
loop_
_entity_poly.entity_id
_entity_poly.type
_entity_poly.pdbx_seq_one_letter_code
_entity_poly.pdbx_strand_id
1 'polypeptide(L)'
;MSMTSDQTSNEHSNDTVLHEDDLTEQAKNQFGYHSDILRTFESYRQSVLRNEYIIPVGRNFFLSELHTLHTNCKRVLNYAVEHNEIFNQNLPTIGPLVVCGLARTGTTLLYNLLACDPNCRAPLYTDMKIEVVPPIPRSDSIGQKRRIDLLKSPQQDNEQLSDMLIQIATSHPYYDIEEDYHILRQAGYFCLYALVSDDEDGTPESWIRTKMNKDYVYDYHEIFLRMLNTVDMPKSHWLLKSPIYIFFF
;
A
#
# COMPACT_ATOMS: atom_id res chain seq x y z
N MET A 1 -38.42 -6.82 35.31
CA MET A 1 -37.16 -7.11 36.02
C MET A 1 -36.62 -8.41 35.46
N SER A 2 -35.51 -8.51 34.74
CA SER A 2 -34.47 -7.57 34.34
C SER A 2 -33.89 -8.14 33.04
N MET A 3 -33.78 -7.32 31.99
CA MET A 3 -32.92 -7.60 30.85
C MET A 3 -31.50 -7.20 31.26
N THR A 4 -30.58 -8.15 31.33
CA THR A 4 -29.14 -7.86 31.33
C THR A 4 -28.64 -8.09 29.92
N SER A 5 -28.47 -6.97 29.20
CA SER A 5 -27.81 -6.89 27.91
C SER A 5 -26.31 -7.09 28.08
N ASP A 6 -25.74 -8.01 27.29
CA ASP A 6 -24.30 -8.16 27.07
C ASP A 6 -23.69 -6.84 26.61
N GLN A 7 -22.89 -6.23 27.48
CA GLN A 7 -21.94 -5.16 27.17
C GLN A 7 -20.52 -5.72 27.21
N THR A 8 -20.15 -6.56 26.24
CA THR A 8 -18.77 -7.07 26.14
C THR A 8 -18.42 -7.42 24.69
N SER A 9 -18.30 -6.41 23.83
CA SER A 9 -17.64 -6.60 22.50
C SER A 9 -17.27 -5.33 21.73
N ASN A 10 -17.43 -4.13 22.28
CA ASN A 10 -17.25 -2.89 21.51
C ASN A 10 -15.97 -2.08 21.85
N GLU A 11 -15.06 -2.60 22.67
CA GLU A 11 -13.91 -1.82 23.17
C GLU A 11 -12.63 -1.87 22.33
N HIS A 12 -12.52 -2.73 21.31
CA HIS A 12 -11.24 -2.89 20.57
C HIS A 12 -11.10 -2.03 19.30
N SER A 13 -12.10 -1.21 18.94
CA SER A 13 -12.09 -0.45 17.68
C SER A 13 -11.37 0.91 17.74
N ASN A 14 -11.12 1.46 18.94
CA ASN A 14 -10.59 2.82 19.10
C ASN A 14 -9.06 2.90 19.24
N ASP A 15 -8.37 1.77 19.36
CA ASP A 15 -6.96 1.71 19.77
C ASP A 15 -5.95 1.66 18.62
N THR A 16 -6.38 1.79 17.37
CA THR A 16 -5.44 1.96 16.25
C THR A 16 -4.88 3.38 16.27
N VAL A 17 -4.01 3.68 17.23
CA VAL A 17 -3.27 4.93 17.27
C VAL A 17 -2.08 4.81 16.33
N LEU A 18 -2.00 5.71 15.36
CA LEU A 18 -0.89 5.76 14.42
C LEU A 18 0.28 6.49 15.08
N HIS A 19 1.22 5.72 15.61
CA HIS A 19 2.45 6.26 16.21
C HIS A 19 3.63 6.19 15.25
N GLU A 20 4.53 7.17 15.38
CA GLU A 20 5.85 7.16 14.72
C GLU A 20 6.94 6.52 15.59
N ASP A 21 6.59 5.94 16.74
CA ASP A 21 7.55 5.44 17.73
C ASP A 21 8.49 4.36 17.16
N ASP A 22 8.03 3.61 16.16
CA ASP A 22 8.84 2.60 15.47
C ASP A 22 9.66 3.15 14.30
N LEU A 23 9.54 4.44 13.95
CA LEU A 23 10.37 5.09 12.92
C LEU A 23 11.61 5.67 13.60
N THR A 24 12.79 5.21 13.19
CA THR A 24 14.06 5.63 13.81
C THR A 24 14.34 7.11 13.58
N GLU A 25 15.05 7.76 14.51
CA GLU A 25 15.47 9.16 14.35
C GLU A 25 16.35 9.36 13.10
N GLN A 26 17.14 8.34 12.72
CA GLN A 26 17.90 8.36 11.47
C GLN A 26 16.96 8.39 10.25
N ALA A 27 15.92 7.55 10.24
CA ALA A 27 14.93 7.54 9.16
C ALA A 27 14.15 8.87 9.10
N LYS A 28 13.75 9.44 10.25
CA LYS A 28 13.09 10.76 10.30
C LYS A 28 13.95 11.87 9.70
N ASN A 29 15.24 11.89 10.06
CA ASN A 29 16.20 12.87 9.53
C ASN A 29 16.45 12.68 8.02
N GLN A 30 16.51 11.43 7.54
CA GLN A 30 16.74 11.13 6.13
C GLN A 30 15.51 11.41 5.26
N PHE A 31 14.32 11.13 5.78
CA PHE A 31 13.06 11.16 5.03
C PHE A 31 12.08 12.16 5.66
N GLY A 32 12.40 13.46 5.60
CA GLY A 32 11.59 14.51 6.24
C GLY A 32 10.10 14.53 5.85
N TYR A 33 9.75 13.96 4.71
CA TYR A 33 8.37 13.75 4.26
C TYR A 33 7.58 12.70 5.06
N HIS A 34 8.21 12.00 6.02
CA HIS A 34 7.51 11.05 6.91
C HIS A 34 6.33 11.71 7.64
N SER A 35 6.47 13.00 7.98
CA SER A 35 5.44 13.80 8.64
C SER A 35 4.22 14.03 7.74
N ASP A 36 4.41 14.21 6.43
CA ASP A 36 3.33 14.32 5.44
C ASP A 36 2.60 12.98 5.25
N ILE A 37 3.35 11.87 5.28
CA ILE A 37 2.78 10.52 5.28
C ILE A 37 1.90 10.34 6.53
N LEU A 38 2.42 10.60 7.73
CA LEU A 38 1.65 10.48 8.98
C LEU A 38 0.39 11.35 8.94
N ARG A 39 0.52 12.62 8.53
CA ARG A 39 -0.59 13.56 8.42
C ARG A 39 -1.71 12.99 7.55
N THR A 40 -1.36 12.34 6.45
CA THR A 40 -2.30 11.72 5.53
C THR A 40 -3.02 10.53 6.17
N PHE A 41 -2.27 9.63 6.81
CA PHE A 41 -2.88 8.49 7.50
C PHE A 41 -3.78 8.92 8.65
N GLU A 42 -3.41 9.95 9.43
CA GLU A 42 -4.27 10.46 10.50
C GLU A 42 -5.52 11.12 9.94
N SER A 43 -5.45 11.81 8.79
CA SER A 43 -6.64 12.33 8.12
C SER A 43 -7.62 11.22 7.78
N TYR A 44 -7.14 10.15 7.14
CA TYR A 44 -7.97 8.99 6.80
C TYR A 44 -8.56 8.32 8.04
N ARG A 45 -7.76 8.19 9.10
CA ARG A 45 -8.22 7.66 10.38
C ARG A 45 -9.38 8.48 10.95
N GLN A 46 -9.26 9.81 10.93
CA GLN A 46 -10.31 10.73 11.38
C GLN A 46 -11.57 10.63 10.51
N SER A 47 -11.42 10.58 9.18
CA SER A 47 -12.56 10.39 8.26
C SER A 47 -13.35 9.13 8.59
N VAL A 48 -12.66 7.99 8.76
CA VAL A 48 -13.31 6.70 9.08
C VAL A 48 -13.99 6.70 10.45
N LEU A 49 -13.42 7.40 11.43
CA LEU A 49 -14.01 7.50 12.77
C LEU A 49 -15.26 8.39 12.81
N ARG A 50 -15.28 9.47 12.02
CA ARG A 50 -16.40 10.42 11.98
C ARG A 50 -17.53 9.96 11.07
N ASN A 51 -17.25 9.10 10.09
CA ASN A 51 -18.26 8.64 9.16
C ASN A 51 -19.30 7.72 9.85
N GLU A 52 -20.52 8.24 9.97
CA GLU A 52 -21.67 7.56 10.61
C GLU A 52 -22.24 6.41 9.76
N TYR A 53 -21.94 6.38 8.46
CA TYR A 53 -22.43 5.36 7.54
C TYR A 53 -21.57 4.10 7.52
N ILE A 54 -20.38 4.14 8.12
CA ILE A 54 -19.50 2.97 8.23
C ILE A 54 -19.91 2.15 9.46
N ILE A 55 -20.40 0.94 9.21
CA ILE A 55 -20.71 -0.03 10.27
C ILE A 55 -19.43 -0.49 10.99
N PRO A 56 -19.53 -0.98 12.25
CA PRO A 56 -18.35 -1.30 13.08
C PRO A 56 -17.33 -2.23 12.42
N VAL A 57 -17.78 -3.27 11.71
CA VAL A 57 -16.87 -4.20 11.01
C VAL A 57 -16.11 -3.51 9.86
N GLY A 58 -16.77 -2.62 9.12
CA GLY A 58 -16.11 -1.83 8.08
C GLY A 58 -15.09 -0.85 8.65
N ARG A 59 -15.40 -0.24 9.81
CA ARG A 59 -14.47 0.64 10.53
C ARG A 59 -13.21 -0.11 10.94
N ASN A 60 -13.36 -1.29 11.54
CA ASN A 60 -12.23 -2.14 11.90
C ASN A 60 -11.38 -2.53 10.68
N PHE A 61 -12.02 -2.89 9.56
CA PHE A 61 -11.32 -3.21 8.32
C PHE A 61 -10.45 -2.05 7.84
N PHE A 62 -11.03 -0.85 7.71
CA PHE A 62 -10.32 0.34 7.26
C PHE A 62 -9.18 0.74 8.20
N LEU A 63 -9.43 0.77 9.52
CA LEU A 63 -8.40 1.13 10.50
C LEU A 63 -7.25 0.11 10.53
N SER A 64 -7.56 -1.19 10.44
CA SER A 64 -6.55 -2.24 10.35
C SER A 64 -5.70 -2.09 9.08
N GLU A 65 -6.32 -1.77 7.95
CA GLU A 65 -5.62 -1.56 6.69
C GLU A 65 -4.69 -0.34 6.74
N LEU A 66 -5.15 0.79 7.29
CA LEU A 66 -4.31 1.98 7.51
C LEU A 66 -3.10 1.65 8.38
N HIS A 67 -3.31 0.91 9.47
CA HIS A 67 -2.25 0.49 10.36
C HIS A 67 -1.20 -0.37 9.65
N THR A 68 -1.63 -1.37 8.88
CA THR A 68 -0.73 -2.23 8.12
C THR A 68 0.07 -1.45 7.08
N LEU A 69 -0.58 -0.57 6.33
CA LEU A 69 0.09 0.26 5.31
C LEU A 69 1.13 1.20 5.93
N HIS A 70 0.75 1.92 7.00
CA HIS A 70 1.66 2.83 7.69
C HIS A 70 2.83 2.07 8.35
N THR A 71 2.57 0.90 8.92
CA THR A 71 3.62 0.03 9.48
C THR A 71 4.61 -0.41 8.40
N ASN A 72 4.12 -0.85 7.24
CA ASN A 72 4.99 -1.24 6.13
C ASN A 72 5.82 -0.05 5.61
N CYS A 73 5.23 1.15 5.54
CA CYS A 73 5.96 2.37 5.22
C CYS A 73 7.13 2.61 6.18
N LYS A 74 6.86 2.62 7.50
CA LYS A 74 7.91 2.81 8.52
C LYS A 74 9.03 1.76 8.39
N ARG A 75 8.66 0.50 8.16
CA ARG A 75 9.61 -0.61 7.97
C ARG A 75 10.50 -0.41 6.75
N VAL A 76 9.96 0.05 5.62
CA VAL A 76 10.76 0.35 4.41
C VAL A 76 11.71 1.51 4.66
N LEU A 77 11.24 2.59 5.29
CA LEU A 77 12.08 3.76 5.58
C LEU A 77 13.23 3.41 6.53
N ASN A 78 12.96 2.67 7.62
CA ASN A 78 14.02 2.18 8.52
C ASN A 78 14.99 1.26 7.79
N TYR A 79 14.47 0.29 7.01
CA TYR A 79 15.32 -0.62 6.24
C TYR A 79 16.26 0.15 5.31
N ALA A 80 15.80 1.24 4.68
CA ALA A 80 16.61 2.02 3.76
C ALA A 80 17.76 2.78 4.43
N VAL A 81 17.60 3.25 5.68
CA VAL A 81 18.71 3.87 6.43
C VAL A 81 19.66 2.84 7.05
N GLU A 82 19.17 1.64 7.36
CA GLU A 82 20.00 0.51 7.81
C GLU A 82 20.84 -0.08 6.66
N HIS A 83 20.32 0.00 5.44
CA HIS A 83 20.90 -0.57 4.21
C HIS A 83 21.21 0.52 3.18
N ASN A 84 22.22 1.34 3.47
CA ASN A 84 22.59 2.49 2.63
C ASN A 84 22.99 2.12 1.18
N GLU A 85 23.30 0.86 0.89
CA GLU A 85 23.52 0.36 -0.47
C GLU A 85 22.32 0.58 -1.41
N ILE A 86 21.12 0.77 -0.87
CA ILE A 86 19.92 1.15 -1.63
C ILE A 86 20.12 2.47 -2.37
N PHE A 87 20.81 3.43 -1.76
CA PHE A 87 21.05 4.74 -2.39
C PHE A 87 22.03 4.65 -3.57
N ASN A 88 22.79 3.56 -3.68
CA ASN A 88 23.63 3.26 -4.85
C ASN A 88 22.86 2.59 -5.99
N GLN A 89 21.64 2.09 -5.72
CA GLN A 89 20.78 1.50 -6.75
C GLN A 89 20.07 2.61 -7.51
N ASN A 90 20.60 2.98 -8.68
CA ASN A 90 19.90 3.91 -9.56
C ASN A 90 18.71 3.22 -10.25
N LEU A 91 17.66 3.99 -10.53
CA LEU A 91 16.64 3.54 -11.47
C LEU A 91 17.26 3.39 -12.87
N PRO A 92 16.76 2.47 -13.73
CA PRO A 92 17.29 2.27 -15.07
C PRO A 92 17.29 3.57 -15.89
N THR A 93 18.31 3.77 -16.72
CA THR A 93 18.55 5.01 -17.48
C THR A 93 17.40 5.39 -18.42
N ILE A 94 16.63 4.41 -18.89
CA ILE A 94 15.50 4.62 -19.81
C ILE A 94 14.25 5.14 -19.06
N GLY A 95 14.27 5.14 -17.72
CA GLY A 95 13.11 5.47 -16.88
C GLY A 95 12.08 4.34 -16.84
N PRO A 96 11.06 4.43 -15.97
CA PRO A 96 9.97 3.46 -15.92
C PRO A 96 9.03 3.59 -17.12
N LEU A 97 8.50 2.47 -17.61
CA LEU A 97 7.34 2.45 -18.49
C LEU A 97 6.09 2.39 -17.63
N VAL A 98 5.25 3.42 -17.74
CA VAL A 98 4.04 3.57 -16.93
C VAL A 98 2.80 3.33 -17.78
N VAL A 99 2.00 2.32 -17.43
CA VAL A 99 0.67 2.10 -17.99
C VAL A 99 -0.35 2.87 -17.14
N CYS A 100 -1.01 3.86 -17.74
CA CYS A 100 -2.05 4.66 -17.09
C CYS A 100 -3.33 4.67 -17.92
N GLY A 101 -4.47 4.95 -17.27
CA GLY A 101 -5.77 5.01 -17.91
C GLY A 101 -6.91 4.68 -16.94
N LEU A 102 -8.15 4.96 -17.39
CA LEU A 102 -9.35 4.63 -16.62
C LEU A 102 -9.52 3.12 -16.47
N ALA A 103 -10.23 2.73 -15.41
CA ALA A 103 -10.66 1.33 -15.25
C ALA A 103 -11.44 0.86 -16.49
N ARG A 104 -11.30 -0.43 -16.81
CA ARG A 104 -12.02 -1.11 -17.92
C ARG A 104 -11.61 -0.66 -19.33
N THR A 105 -10.43 -0.07 -19.50
CA THR A 105 -9.84 0.27 -20.82
C THR A 105 -8.84 -0.76 -21.35
N GLY A 106 -8.71 -1.92 -20.70
CA GLY A 106 -7.77 -2.97 -21.10
C GLY A 106 -6.34 -2.79 -20.56
N THR A 107 -6.10 -1.82 -19.67
CA THR A 107 -4.77 -1.59 -19.07
C THR A 107 -4.20 -2.81 -18.36
N THR A 108 -5.03 -3.63 -17.70
CA THR A 108 -4.58 -4.86 -17.03
C THR A 108 -4.07 -5.90 -18.02
N LEU A 109 -4.78 -6.09 -19.16
CA LEU A 109 -4.34 -6.97 -20.23
C LEU A 109 -3.01 -6.49 -20.83
N LEU A 110 -2.90 -5.19 -21.12
CA LEU A 110 -1.68 -4.59 -21.66
C LEU A 110 -0.51 -4.72 -20.68
N TYR A 111 -0.73 -4.42 -19.40
CA TYR A 111 0.30 -4.52 -18.37
C TYR A 111 0.84 -5.94 -18.24
N ASN A 112 -0.05 -6.95 -18.19
CA ASN A 112 0.35 -8.35 -18.14
C ASN A 112 1.09 -8.80 -19.40
N LEU A 113 0.68 -8.34 -20.58
CA LEU A 113 1.38 -8.65 -21.84
C LEU A 113 2.80 -8.06 -21.86
N LEU A 114 2.96 -6.80 -21.45
CA LEU A 114 4.26 -6.14 -21.36
C LEU A 114 5.16 -6.80 -20.32
N ALA A 115 4.58 -7.28 -19.21
CA ALA A 115 5.33 -7.95 -18.15
C ALA A 115 5.91 -9.32 -18.55
N CYS A 116 5.53 -9.86 -19.71
CA CYS A 116 6.16 -11.03 -20.29
C CYS A 116 7.59 -10.76 -20.83
N ASP A 117 8.01 -9.51 -20.99
CA ASP A 117 9.39 -9.18 -21.38
C ASP A 117 10.36 -9.53 -20.24
N PRO A 118 11.29 -10.49 -20.42
CA PRO A 118 12.25 -10.88 -19.39
C PRO A 118 13.27 -9.78 -19.05
N ASN A 119 13.30 -8.68 -19.81
CA ASN A 119 14.16 -7.54 -19.54
C ASN A 119 13.50 -6.48 -18.66
N CYS A 120 12.18 -6.48 -18.50
CA CYS A 120 11.48 -5.56 -17.62
C CYS A 120 11.27 -6.18 -16.23
N ARG A 121 10.91 -5.35 -15.25
CA ARG A 121 10.42 -5.82 -13.95
C ARG A 121 9.16 -5.06 -13.58
N ALA A 122 8.07 -5.79 -13.38
CA ALA A 122 6.89 -5.32 -12.67
C ALA A 122 6.93 -5.78 -11.21
N PRO A 123 6.52 -4.96 -10.22
CA PRO A 123 6.45 -5.40 -8.82
C PRO A 123 5.50 -6.60 -8.64
N LEU A 124 5.90 -7.58 -7.82
CA LEU A 124 4.97 -8.64 -7.43
C LEU A 124 4.03 -8.12 -6.34
N TYR A 125 2.80 -8.62 -6.31
CA TYR A 125 1.86 -8.29 -5.24
C TYR A 125 2.43 -8.62 -3.85
N THR A 126 3.14 -9.76 -3.75
CA THR A 126 3.83 -10.18 -2.54
C THR A 126 4.96 -9.25 -2.15
N ASP A 127 5.70 -8.66 -3.10
CA ASP A 127 6.74 -7.65 -2.82
C ASP A 127 6.15 -6.46 -2.06
N MET A 128 4.91 -6.06 -2.41
CA MET A 128 4.26 -4.87 -1.89
C MET A 128 3.44 -5.12 -0.61
N LYS A 129 3.05 -6.38 -0.33
CA LYS A 129 2.09 -6.67 0.75
C LYS A 129 2.62 -7.60 1.85
N ILE A 130 3.45 -8.58 1.50
CA ILE A 130 3.82 -9.67 2.42
C ILE A 130 5.32 -9.65 2.67
N GLU A 131 5.72 -9.52 3.93
CA GLU A 131 7.14 -9.46 4.32
C GLU A 131 7.91 -8.43 3.46
N VAL A 132 7.38 -7.20 3.36
CA VAL A 132 7.90 -6.13 2.49
C VAL A 132 9.41 -5.91 2.67
N VAL A 133 9.88 -6.02 3.91
CA VAL A 133 11.32 -6.00 4.25
C VAL A 133 11.71 -7.25 5.06
N PRO A 134 12.92 -7.81 4.84
CA PRO A 134 13.84 -7.48 3.73
C PRO A 134 13.26 -7.91 2.37
N PRO A 135 13.68 -7.29 1.25
CA PRO A 135 13.29 -7.73 -0.08
C PRO A 135 13.80 -9.16 -0.34
N ILE A 136 13.00 -9.98 -0.99
CA ILE A 136 13.32 -11.38 -1.30
C ILE A 136 13.54 -11.51 -2.81
N PRO A 137 14.69 -12.03 -3.27
CA PRO A 137 14.93 -12.22 -4.70
C PRO A 137 13.95 -13.22 -5.30
N ARG A 138 13.61 -13.06 -6.57
CA ARG A 138 12.75 -14.00 -7.32
C ARG A 138 13.36 -15.40 -7.44
N SER A 139 14.68 -15.49 -7.35
CA SER A 139 15.42 -16.77 -7.35
C SER A 139 15.27 -17.55 -6.04
N ASP A 140 14.86 -16.91 -4.93
CA ASP A 140 14.59 -17.59 -3.66
C ASP A 140 13.22 -18.26 -3.66
N SER A 141 13.15 -19.46 -4.22
CA SER A 141 11.92 -20.26 -4.29
C SER A 141 11.27 -20.53 -2.92
N ILE A 142 12.03 -20.62 -1.83
CA ILE A 142 11.52 -20.92 -0.50
C ILE A 142 10.84 -19.67 0.08
N GLY A 143 11.52 -18.52 0.00
CA GLY A 143 10.97 -17.23 0.42
C GLY A 143 9.73 -16.84 -0.38
N GLN A 144 9.76 -17.02 -1.71
CA GLN A 144 8.60 -16.75 -2.55
C GLN A 144 7.40 -17.65 -2.22
N LYS A 145 7.63 -18.95 -2.00
CA LYS A 145 6.57 -19.88 -1.58
C LYS A 145 5.98 -19.48 -0.22
N ARG A 146 6.82 -19.12 0.76
CA ARG A 146 6.36 -18.65 2.07
C ARG A 146 5.44 -17.42 1.94
N ARG A 147 5.82 -16.43 1.13
CA ARG A 147 4.99 -15.23 0.88
C ARG A 147 3.63 -15.59 0.25
N ILE A 148 3.61 -16.54 -0.68
CA ILE A 148 2.36 -17.03 -1.31
C ILE A 148 1.47 -17.76 -0.29
N ASP A 149 2.06 -18.59 0.57
CA ASP A 149 1.32 -19.33 1.59
C ASP A 149 0.71 -18.37 2.64
N LEU A 150 1.47 -17.38 3.10
CA LEU A 150 1.00 -16.31 3.98
C LEU A 150 -0.09 -15.43 3.35
N LEU A 151 -0.06 -15.25 2.03
CA LEU A 151 -1.12 -14.51 1.34
C LEU A 151 -2.44 -15.29 1.32
N LYS A 152 -2.37 -16.63 1.31
CA LYS A 152 -3.54 -17.52 1.26
C LYS A 152 -4.10 -17.88 2.63
N SER A 153 -3.30 -17.83 3.70
CA SER A 153 -3.74 -18.22 5.05
C SER A 153 -4.96 -17.45 5.58
N PRO A 154 -5.14 -16.13 5.35
CA PRO A 154 -6.32 -15.40 5.87
C PRO A 154 -7.63 -15.82 5.20
N GLN A 155 -7.57 -16.54 4.07
CA GLN A 155 -8.75 -16.99 3.32
C GLN A 155 -9.34 -18.29 3.88
N GLN A 156 -8.62 -19.00 4.75
CA GLN A 156 -8.97 -20.38 5.14
C GLN A 156 -9.63 -20.51 6.53
N ASP A 157 -9.50 -19.51 7.41
CA ASP A 157 -9.79 -19.68 8.84
C ASP A 157 -11.18 -19.19 9.30
N ASN A 158 -12.03 -18.64 8.42
CA ASN A 158 -13.37 -18.17 8.80
C ASN A 158 -14.36 -18.26 7.63
N GLU A 159 -15.36 -19.14 7.74
CA GLU A 159 -16.36 -19.39 6.69
C GLU A 159 -17.15 -18.13 6.27
N GLN A 160 -17.49 -17.22 7.19
CA GLN A 160 -18.20 -15.98 6.83
C GLN A 160 -17.29 -14.95 6.15
N LEU A 161 -16.01 -14.88 6.55
CA LEU A 161 -15.02 -14.10 5.83
C LEU A 161 -14.74 -14.72 4.47
N SER A 162 -14.83 -16.05 4.32
CA SER A 162 -14.60 -16.72 3.05
C SER A 162 -15.61 -16.29 1.98
N ASP A 163 -16.89 -16.14 2.30
CA ASP A 163 -17.90 -15.67 1.33
C ASP A 163 -17.66 -14.23 0.89
N MET A 164 -17.34 -13.33 1.83
CA MET A 164 -16.97 -11.95 1.52
C MET A 164 -15.67 -11.89 0.70
N LEU A 165 -14.66 -12.67 1.06
CA LEU A 165 -13.39 -12.74 0.35
C LEU A 165 -13.55 -13.34 -1.04
N ILE A 166 -14.45 -14.30 -1.22
CA ILE A 166 -14.85 -14.85 -2.52
C ILE A 166 -15.50 -13.75 -3.36
N GLN A 167 -16.42 -12.95 -2.81
CA GLN A 167 -17.04 -11.83 -3.54
C GLN A 167 -16.04 -10.71 -3.89
N ILE A 168 -15.05 -10.46 -3.04
CA ILE A 168 -13.94 -9.54 -3.36
C ILE A 168 -13.08 -10.11 -4.48
N ALA A 169 -12.71 -11.40 -4.40
CA ALA A 169 -11.87 -12.06 -5.40
C ALA A 169 -12.56 -12.22 -6.76
N THR A 170 -13.89 -12.33 -6.81
CA THR A 170 -14.64 -12.31 -8.08
C THR A 170 -14.65 -10.93 -8.71
N SER A 171 -14.63 -9.87 -7.90
CA SER A 171 -14.61 -8.47 -8.37
C SER A 171 -13.20 -8.01 -8.78
N HIS A 172 -12.18 -8.54 -8.11
CA HIS A 172 -10.77 -8.29 -8.39
C HIS A 172 -9.98 -9.60 -8.20
N PRO A 173 -9.73 -10.37 -9.27
CA PRO A 173 -8.88 -11.54 -9.19
C PRO A 173 -7.50 -11.14 -8.64
N TYR A 174 -6.92 -11.98 -7.80
CA TYR A 174 -5.54 -11.79 -7.38
C TYR A 174 -4.61 -12.13 -8.55
N TYR A 175 -3.78 -11.18 -8.94
CA TYR A 175 -2.70 -11.39 -9.90
C TYR A 175 -1.35 -11.44 -9.18
N ASP A 176 -0.40 -12.23 -9.70
CA ASP A 176 0.96 -12.29 -9.15
C ASP A 176 1.68 -10.95 -9.32
N ILE A 177 1.48 -10.32 -10.48
CA ILE A 177 1.93 -8.97 -10.82
C ILE A 177 0.73 -8.04 -10.63
N GLU A 178 0.92 -6.98 -9.86
CA GLU A 178 -0.13 -6.03 -9.53
C GLU A 178 0.28 -4.58 -9.76
N GLU A 179 -0.71 -3.71 -9.61
CA GLU A 179 -0.57 -2.27 -9.69
C GLU A 179 0.40 -1.75 -8.62
N ASP A 180 1.38 -0.93 -9.02
CA ASP A 180 2.29 -0.25 -8.09
C ASP A 180 1.57 0.80 -7.22
N TYR A 181 0.28 1.01 -7.48
CA TYR A 181 -0.66 1.63 -6.55
C TYR A 181 -0.54 1.08 -5.12
N HIS A 182 -0.24 -0.20 -4.93
CA HIS A 182 -0.01 -0.77 -3.59
C HIS A 182 1.21 -0.18 -2.87
N ILE A 183 2.22 0.33 -3.59
CA ILE A 183 3.34 1.07 -3.03
C ILE A 183 2.88 2.49 -2.67
N LEU A 184 2.16 3.17 -3.58
CA LEU A 184 1.65 4.53 -3.34
C LEU A 184 0.73 4.61 -2.11
N ARG A 185 -0.07 3.56 -1.87
CA ARG A 185 -0.91 3.43 -0.67
C ARG A 185 -0.12 3.34 0.63
N GLN A 186 1.07 2.76 0.62
CA GLN A 186 1.94 2.72 1.80
C GLN A 186 2.43 4.12 2.18
N ALA A 187 2.62 5.00 1.19
CA ALA A 187 2.87 6.43 1.41
C ALA A 187 1.58 7.24 1.68
N GLY A 188 0.45 6.59 1.98
CA GLY A 188 -0.79 7.30 2.30
C GLY A 188 -1.57 7.81 1.08
N TYR A 189 -1.24 7.43 -0.15
CA TYR A 189 -2.09 7.81 -1.29
C TYR A 189 -3.15 6.74 -1.57
N PHE A 190 -4.33 6.90 -0.96
CA PHE A 190 -5.39 5.89 -0.97
C PHE A 190 -6.67 6.41 -1.65
N CYS A 191 -6.82 6.23 -2.97
CA CYS A 191 -8.01 6.71 -3.69
C CYS A 191 -9.36 6.18 -3.20
N LEU A 192 -9.48 4.96 -2.65
CA LEU A 192 -10.77 4.49 -2.12
C LEU A 192 -11.21 5.27 -0.89
N TYR A 193 -10.31 5.98 -0.20
CA TYR A 193 -10.70 6.84 0.92
C TYR A 193 -11.55 8.04 0.50
N ALA A 194 -11.46 8.44 -0.77
CA ALA A 194 -12.39 9.39 -1.37
C ALA A 194 -13.87 8.97 -1.22
N LEU A 195 -14.15 7.67 -1.07
CA LEU A 195 -15.51 7.14 -0.93
C LEU A 195 -16.03 7.18 0.51
N VAL A 196 -15.14 7.37 1.50
CA VAL A 196 -15.47 7.33 2.93
C VAL A 196 -15.10 8.62 3.67
N SER A 197 -14.46 9.56 2.99
CA SER A 197 -14.15 10.90 3.49
C SER A 197 -15.25 11.90 3.12
N ASP A 198 -15.42 12.93 3.95
CA ASP A 198 -16.26 14.09 3.62
C ASP A 198 -15.51 14.99 2.62
N ASP A 199 -16.15 15.33 1.50
CA ASP A 199 -15.59 16.20 0.44
C ASP A 199 -15.69 17.71 0.81
N GLU A 200 -15.53 18.07 2.08
CA GLU A 200 -15.55 19.47 2.50
C GLU A 200 -14.22 20.18 2.17
N ASP A 201 -14.31 21.41 1.65
CA ASP A 201 -13.16 22.26 1.36
C ASP A 201 -12.38 22.58 2.65
N GLY A 202 -11.04 22.46 2.59
CA GLY A 202 -10.15 22.68 3.73
C GLY A 202 -9.92 21.47 4.62
N THR A 203 -10.52 20.32 4.30
CA THR A 203 -10.18 19.02 4.90
C THR A 203 -8.78 18.56 4.46
N PRO A 204 -8.09 17.68 5.22
CA PRO A 204 -6.83 17.15 4.74
C PRO A 204 -6.97 16.24 3.50
N GLU A 205 -8.19 15.78 3.19
CA GLU A 205 -8.54 15.17 1.89
C GLU A 205 -8.41 16.17 0.72
N SER A 206 -8.91 17.39 0.89
CA SER A 206 -8.70 18.46 -0.12
C SER A 206 -7.21 18.82 -0.26
N TRP A 207 -6.44 18.74 0.82
CA TRP A 207 -5.01 18.97 0.83
C TRP A 207 -4.24 17.95 -0.02
N ILE A 208 -4.52 16.64 0.11
CA ILE A 208 -3.81 15.60 -0.67
C ILE A 208 -4.18 15.60 -2.15
N ARG A 209 -5.37 16.09 -2.50
CA ARG A 209 -5.78 16.24 -3.91
C ARG A 209 -5.05 17.36 -4.62
N THR A 210 -4.57 18.36 -3.87
CA THR A 210 -3.75 19.45 -4.42
C THR A 210 -2.46 18.89 -5.03
N LYS A 211 -2.21 19.24 -6.30
CA LYS A 211 -1.11 18.66 -7.10
C LYS A 211 0.27 18.73 -6.43
N MET A 212 0.56 19.82 -5.73
CA MET A 212 1.86 20.07 -5.11
C MET A 212 2.09 19.35 -3.77
N ASN A 213 1.05 18.76 -3.17
CA ASN A 213 1.13 18.19 -1.82
C ASN A 213 1.29 16.66 -1.85
N LYS A 214 1.86 16.09 -2.91
CA LYS A 214 1.93 14.63 -3.08
C LYS A 214 3.20 14.12 -3.76
N ASP A 215 4.21 14.99 -3.93
CA ASP A 215 5.51 14.60 -4.49
C ASP A 215 6.19 13.54 -3.62
N TYR A 216 6.03 13.63 -2.30
CA TYR A 216 6.57 12.66 -1.34
C TYR A 216 6.10 11.20 -1.58
N VAL A 217 4.93 11.02 -2.21
CA VAL A 217 4.42 9.69 -2.54
C VAL A 217 5.35 9.03 -3.56
N TYR A 218 5.89 9.81 -4.50
CA TYR A 218 6.87 9.32 -5.46
C TYR A 218 8.28 9.24 -4.89
N ASP A 219 8.64 10.11 -3.93
CA ASP A 219 9.91 9.96 -3.20
C ASP A 219 9.95 8.62 -2.47
N TYR A 220 8.88 8.27 -1.76
CA TYR A 220 8.74 6.95 -1.13
C TYR A 220 8.73 5.81 -2.16
N HIS A 221 7.98 5.97 -3.26
CA HIS A 221 7.90 4.97 -4.32
C HIS A 221 9.28 4.68 -4.94
N GLU A 222 10.09 5.72 -5.16
CA GLU A 222 11.46 5.56 -5.63
C GLU A 222 12.30 4.77 -4.63
N ILE A 223 12.26 5.09 -3.34
CA ILE A 223 12.96 4.33 -2.30
C ILE A 223 12.55 2.85 -2.32
N PHE A 224 11.26 2.57 -2.50
CA PHE A 224 10.75 1.21 -2.60
C PHE A 224 11.33 0.47 -3.82
N LEU A 225 11.36 1.09 -5.00
CA LEU A 225 11.93 0.48 -6.20
C LEU A 225 13.44 0.28 -6.09
N ARG A 226 14.16 1.23 -5.50
CA ARG A 226 15.60 1.11 -5.24
C ARG A 226 15.89 -0.02 -4.24
N MET A 227 15.03 -0.19 -3.22
CA MET A 227 15.09 -1.33 -2.31
C MET A 227 14.93 -2.64 -3.07
N LEU A 228 13.95 -2.74 -3.96
CA LEU A 228 13.77 -3.94 -4.78
C LEU A 228 14.95 -4.20 -5.74
N ASN A 229 15.61 -3.16 -6.24
CA ASN A 229 16.80 -3.29 -7.11
C ASN A 229 17.98 -3.98 -6.43
N THR A 230 18.08 -3.96 -5.08
CA THR A 230 19.18 -4.64 -4.37
C THR A 230 19.14 -6.16 -4.55
N VAL A 231 17.96 -6.74 -4.83
CA VAL A 231 17.79 -8.18 -5.03
C VAL A 231 17.57 -8.56 -6.49
N ASP A 232 16.75 -7.80 -7.24
CA ASP A 232 16.45 -8.11 -8.65
C ASP A 232 16.30 -6.85 -9.51
N MET A 233 17.39 -6.17 -9.86
CA MET A 233 17.30 -5.02 -10.76
C MET A 233 16.76 -5.41 -12.17
N PRO A 234 15.81 -4.68 -12.77
CA PRO A 234 15.42 -4.90 -14.16
C PRO A 234 16.59 -4.67 -15.12
N LYS A 235 16.67 -5.46 -16.19
CA LYS A 235 17.71 -5.30 -17.21
C LYS A 235 17.49 -4.05 -18.09
N SER A 236 16.24 -3.65 -18.28
CA SER A 236 15.86 -2.54 -19.15
C SER A 236 15.11 -1.43 -18.40
N HIS A 237 13.94 -1.73 -17.83
CA HIS A 237 13.08 -0.74 -17.19
C HIS A 237 12.16 -1.36 -16.14
N TRP A 238 11.69 -0.52 -15.22
CA TRP A 238 10.54 -0.83 -14.39
C TRP A 238 9.25 -0.70 -15.22
N LEU A 239 8.38 -1.70 -15.13
CA LEU A 239 7.06 -1.69 -15.73
C LEU A 239 6.05 -1.45 -14.60
N LEU A 240 5.34 -0.32 -14.66
CA LEU A 240 4.44 0.15 -13.61
C LEU A 240 3.03 0.35 -14.17
N LYS A 241 2.02 0.24 -13.32
CA LYS A 241 0.63 0.48 -13.67
C LYS A 241 -0.16 1.01 -12.50
N SER A 242 -0.87 2.11 -12.72
CA SER A 242 -1.87 2.61 -11.80
C SER A 242 -2.86 3.53 -12.53
N PRO A 243 -4.18 3.44 -12.27
CA PRO A 243 -5.13 4.43 -12.78
C PRO A 243 -4.84 5.82 -12.17
N ILE A 244 -4.18 5.83 -11.01
CA ILE A 244 -4.00 7.03 -10.19
C ILE A 244 -2.98 8.01 -10.78
N TYR A 245 -2.12 7.52 -11.69
CA TYR A 245 -1.18 8.35 -12.45
C TYR A 245 -1.87 9.53 -13.15
N ILE A 246 -3.15 9.37 -13.55
CA ILE A 246 -3.92 10.43 -14.20
C ILE A 246 -4.09 11.69 -13.34
N PHE A 247 -4.01 11.57 -12.01
CA PHE A 247 -4.18 12.70 -11.08
C PHE A 247 -2.88 13.46 -10.79
N PHE A 248 -1.77 13.04 -11.39
CA PHE A 248 -0.46 13.67 -11.22
C PHE A 248 0.02 14.44 -12.47
N PHE A 249 -0.60 14.23 -13.63
CA PHE A 249 -0.30 14.94 -14.87
C PHE A 249 -1.19 16.18 -15.05
#